data_AF-A0A8J3ZIC4-F1
#
_entry.id   AF-A0A8J3ZIC4-F1
#
_cell.length_a   1.000
_cell.length_b   1.000
_cell.length_c   1.000
_cell.angle_alpha   90.00
_cell.angle_beta   90.00
_cell.angle_gamma   90.00
#
_symmetry.space_group_name_H-M   'P 1'
#
loop_
_entity.id
_entity.type
_entity.pdbx_description
1 polymer ?
#
loop_
_entity_poly.entity_id
_entity_poly.type
_entity_poly.pdbx_seq_one_letter_code
_entity_poly.pdbx_strand_id
1 'polypeptide(L)'
;MCARLRVSRSGFYEWRDRDVSATARRRTDISRVVEFSFTESDETYGYRRVYADLVRWEVDCSLELVRSIMRELGLVPCQPRPWRHSLTEAAAESARTAQRTNEIVARLGQSSTEISSVVKLITSIAEQTNLLALNATIEAARAGESGKGFAVAATEVKDLAQETAKATDDISRRIAAIQSETDQAGAAIGEITSVTHRINDYTSTIAAAVEEQTATTTEMSRNVNDAATSAADIAATISGVAQAADSTATGATQTQTTAQDLARMAAELQTTVATYQV
;
A
#
# COMPACT_ATOMS: atom_id res chain seq x y z
N MET A 1 -13.95 53.90 39.65
CA MET A 1 -12.88 54.02 40.67
C MET A 1 -11.46 54.12 40.09
N CYS A 2 -11.13 53.60 38.90
CA CYS A 2 -9.78 53.69 38.33
C CYS A 2 -9.42 54.96 37.52
N ALA A 3 -10.33 55.93 37.37
CA ALA A 3 -10.09 57.13 36.54
C ALA A 3 -9.33 58.27 37.25
N ARG A 4 -9.08 58.17 38.57
CA ARG A 4 -8.41 59.21 39.38
C ARG A 4 -6.97 58.90 39.79
N LEU A 5 -6.49 57.69 39.52
CA LEU A 5 -5.07 57.36 39.65
C LEU A 5 -4.43 57.57 38.28
N ARG A 6 -3.61 58.63 38.12
CA ARG A 6 -2.66 58.77 37.02
C ARG A 6 -1.58 57.67 37.15
N VAL A 7 -1.98 56.40 37.07
CA VAL A 7 -1.03 55.34 36.74
C VAL A 7 -0.69 55.60 35.28
N SER A 8 0.57 55.93 35.02
CA SER A 8 1.12 55.91 33.67
C SER A 8 0.64 54.64 32.97
N ARG A 9 0.28 54.70 31.69
CA ARG A 9 0.16 53.50 30.85
C ARG A 9 1.57 52.91 30.61
N SER A 10 2.41 52.83 31.65
CA SER A 10 3.80 52.42 31.61
C SER A 10 3.85 50.96 31.23
N GLY A 11 4.15 50.67 29.96
CA GLY A 11 4.71 49.41 29.45
C GLY A 11 3.88 48.13 29.61
N PHE A 12 2.84 48.11 30.46
CA PHE A 12 2.19 46.87 30.90
C PHE A 12 1.38 46.20 29.78
N TYR A 13 1.01 46.94 28.74
CA TYR A 13 0.36 46.42 27.54
C TYR A 13 1.15 46.64 26.24
N GLU A 14 2.37 47.20 26.31
CA GLU A 14 3.21 47.42 25.11
C GLU A 14 3.60 46.10 24.42
N TRP A 15 3.59 44.98 25.14
CA TRP A 15 3.78 43.64 24.56
C TRP A 15 2.67 43.23 23.60
N ARG A 16 1.48 43.85 23.70
CA ARG A 16 0.30 43.49 22.90
C ARG A 16 0.33 44.06 21.48
N ASP A 17 1.00 45.19 21.30
CA ASP A 17 1.21 45.86 20.01
C ASP A 17 2.66 45.69 19.51
N ARG A 18 3.44 44.79 20.14
CA ARG A 18 4.84 44.57 19.82
C ARG A 18 4.95 43.68 18.58
N ASP A 19 5.80 44.08 17.64
CA ASP A 19 6.12 43.25 16.48
C ASP A 19 6.56 41.84 16.91
N VAL A 20 6.15 40.87 16.10
CA VAL A 20 6.49 39.46 16.32
C VAL A 20 8.01 39.30 16.46
N SER A 21 8.47 38.60 17.49
CA SER A 21 9.91 38.45 17.73
C SER A 21 10.61 37.76 16.55
N ALA A 22 11.91 37.99 16.37
CA ALA A 22 12.69 37.32 15.32
C ALA A 22 12.59 35.78 15.41
N THR A 23 12.57 35.25 16.64
CA THR A 23 12.38 33.82 16.92
C THR A 23 11.00 33.32 16.46
N ALA A 24 9.95 34.11 16.69
CA ALA A 24 8.60 33.75 16.25
C ALA A 24 8.47 33.78 14.73
N ARG A 25 9.08 34.76 14.05
CA ARG A 25 9.17 34.81 12.58
C ARG A 25 9.90 33.59 12.01
N ARG A 26 11.10 33.30 12.54
CA ARG A 26 11.88 32.11 12.14
C ARG A 26 11.10 30.82 12.35
N ARG A 27 10.35 30.71 13.44
CA ARG A 27 9.49 29.55 13.70
C ARG A 27 8.39 29.44 12.64
N THR A 28 7.70 30.52 12.29
CA THR A 28 6.69 30.54 11.22
C THR A 28 7.26 30.14 9.87
N ASP A 29 8.47 30.58 9.54
CA ASP A 29 9.14 30.19 8.29
C ASP A 29 9.46 28.69 8.27
N ILE A 30 10.02 28.16 9.36
CA ILE A 30 10.28 26.72 9.50
C ILE A 30 8.97 25.92 9.44
N SER A 31 7.89 26.41 10.06
CA SER A 31 6.57 25.75 9.99
C SER A 31 6.07 25.57 8.57
N ARG A 32 6.23 26.58 7.71
CA ARG A 32 5.86 26.49 6.29
C ARG A 32 6.71 25.47 5.54
N VAL A 33 8.01 25.42 5.82
CA VAL A 33 8.93 24.46 5.17
C VAL A 33 8.63 23.02 5.63
N VAL A 34 8.31 22.83 6.90
CA VAL A 34 7.87 21.54 7.46
C VAL A 34 6.58 21.07 6.79
N GLU A 35 5.59 21.95 6.66
CA GLU A 35 4.32 21.66 5.97
C GLU A 35 4.57 21.31 4.49
N PHE A 36 5.39 22.09 3.79
CA PHE A 36 5.76 21.83 2.39
C PHE A 36 6.44 20.46 2.21
N SER A 37 7.47 20.14 3.01
CA SER A 37 8.13 18.83 2.98
C SER A 37 7.16 17.69 3.25
N PHE A 38 6.24 17.89 4.20
CA PHE A 38 5.24 16.88 4.55
C PHE A 38 4.22 16.64 3.43
N THR A 39 3.72 17.69 2.78
CA THR A 39 2.74 17.59 1.68
C THR A 39 3.36 17.04 0.40
N GLU A 40 4.57 17.44 0.03
CA GLU A 40 5.32 16.87 -1.12
C GLU A 40 5.60 15.37 -0.96
N SER A 41 5.66 14.91 0.29
CA SER A 41 5.90 13.50 0.61
C SER A 41 4.61 12.68 0.72
N ASP A 42 3.50 13.12 0.12
CA ASP A 42 2.18 12.48 0.23
C ASP A 42 1.74 12.24 1.70
N GLU A 43 2.14 13.12 2.63
CA GLU A 43 1.84 12.99 4.07
C GLU A 43 2.42 11.72 4.73
N THR A 44 3.41 11.08 4.09
CA THR A 44 3.97 9.79 4.55
C THR A 44 5.14 9.94 5.52
N TYR A 45 5.76 11.13 5.57
CA TYR A 45 7.04 11.31 6.25
C TYR A 45 6.87 11.65 7.74
N GLY A 46 7.51 10.84 8.60
CA GLY A 46 7.68 11.17 10.01
C GLY A 46 8.65 12.32 10.24
N TYR A 47 8.60 12.92 11.43
CA TYR A 47 9.43 14.08 11.81
C TYR A 47 10.94 13.90 11.61
N ARG A 48 11.47 12.66 11.66
CA ARG A 48 12.88 12.37 11.35
C ARG A 48 13.23 12.55 9.87
N ARG A 49 12.31 12.21 8.98
CA ARG A 49 12.49 12.30 7.53
C ARG A 49 12.33 13.76 7.07
N VAL A 50 11.30 14.44 7.58
CA VAL A 50 11.13 15.89 7.42
C VAL A 50 12.37 16.65 7.92
N TYR A 51 12.91 16.28 9.09
CA TYR A 51 14.16 16.86 9.58
C TYR A 51 15.35 16.65 8.62
N ALA A 52 15.49 15.46 8.04
CA ALA A 52 16.56 15.19 7.07
C ALA A 52 16.43 16.06 5.80
N ASP A 53 15.22 16.31 5.32
CA ASP A 53 14.97 17.21 4.18
C ASP A 53 15.33 18.66 4.52
N LEU A 54 14.94 19.13 5.71
CA LEU A 54 15.30 20.47 6.19
C LEU A 54 16.81 20.66 6.29
N VAL A 55 17.54 19.66 6.79
CA VAL A 55 19.02 19.67 6.81
C VAL A 55 19.58 19.73 5.39
N ARG A 56 18.99 18.98 4.45
CA ARG A 56 19.39 18.98 3.03
C ARG A 56 19.15 20.32 2.34
N TRP A 57 18.12 21.05 2.76
CA TRP A 57 17.80 22.40 2.28
C TRP A 57 18.52 23.50 3.06
N GLU A 58 19.53 23.15 3.85
CA GLU A 58 20.34 24.09 4.66
C GLU A 58 19.50 24.91 5.67
N VAL A 59 18.35 24.38 6.10
CA VAL A 59 17.50 24.97 7.13
C VAL A 59 17.97 24.52 8.52
N ASP A 60 18.71 25.40 9.19
CA ASP A 60 19.19 25.15 10.56
C ASP A 60 18.02 25.11 11.56
N CYS A 61 17.71 23.91 12.04
CA CYS A 61 16.70 23.63 13.05
C CYS A 61 17.09 22.37 13.84
N SER A 62 16.47 22.15 15.01
CA SER A 62 16.66 20.91 15.77
C SER A 62 15.56 19.89 15.45
N LEU A 63 15.88 18.60 15.60
CA LEU A 63 14.91 17.52 15.43
C LEU A 63 13.67 17.69 16.33
N GLU A 64 13.87 18.14 17.58
CA GLU A 64 12.77 18.40 18.51
C GLU A 64 11.94 19.63 18.13
N LEU A 65 12.51 20.63 17.44
CA LEU A 65 11.75 21.74 16.88
C LEU A 65 10.85 21.27 15.73
N VAL A 66 11.34 20.41 14.83
CA VAL A 66 10.49 19.80 13.79
C VAL A 66 9.37 18.98 14.41
N ARG A 67 9.68 18.18 15.44
CA ARG A 67 8.70 17.37 16.16
C ARG A 67 7.65 18.20 16.90
N SER A 68 8.01 19.36 17.46
CA SER A 68 7.05 20.25 18.13
C SER A 68 6.17 20.98 17.12
N ILE A 69 6.74 21.47 16.02
CA ILE A 69 6.02 22.10 14.91
C ILE A 69 5.00 21.14 14.30
N MET A 70 5.42 19.90 14.00
CA MET A 70 4.49 18.90 13.45
C MET A 70 3.34 18.59 14.42
N ARG A 71 3.60 18.55 15.74
CA ARG A 71 2.54 18.39 16.74
C ARG A 71 1.58 19.58 16.79
N GLU A 72 2.09 20.80 16.74
CA GLU A 72 1.29 22.03 16.76
C GLU A 72 0.44 22.19 15.51
N LEU A 73 0.98 21.84 14.34
CA LEU A 73 0.26 21.86 13.06
C LEU A 73 -0.69 20.68 12.90
N GLY A 74 -0.73 19.74 13.85
CA GLY A 74 -1.52 18.52 13.72
C GLY A 74 -1.05 17.60 12.59
N LEU A 75 0.20 17.75 12.13
CA LEU A 75 0.84 16.89 11.14
C LEU A 75 1.18 15.57 11.82
N VAL A 76 0.21 14.67 11.83
CA VAL A 76 0.42 13.30 12.27
C VAL A 76 1.08 12.58 11.10
N PRO A 77 2.33 12.11 11.23
CA PRO A 77 2.88 11.17 10.25
C PRO A 77 1.88 10.06 10.07
N CYS A 78 1.82 9.42 8.89
CA CYS A 78 1.17 8.13 8.87
C CYS A 78 1.80 7.25 9.98
N GLN A 79 1.04 7.02 11.08
CA GLN A 79 1.05 5.74 11.77
C GLN A 79 1.08 4.69 10.66
N PRO A 80 1.86 3.60 10.78
CA PRO A 80 1.85 2.54 9.76
C PRO A 80 0.38 2.20 9.51
N ARG A 81 -0.17 2.71 8.40
CA ARG A 81 -1.59 2.54 8.09
C ARG A 81 -1.74 1.07 7.75
N PRO A 82 -2.87 0.42 8.07
CA PRO A 82 -3.19 -0.86 7.45
C PRO A 82 -3.01 -0.69 5.95
N TRP A 83 -2.27 -1.60 5.32
CA TRP A 83 -1.82 -1.53 3.95
C TRP A 83 -2.90 -0.93 3.02
N ARG A 84 -2.53 0.14 2.28
CA ARG A 84 -3.44 0.71 1.28
C ARG A 84 -3.83 -0.37 0.30
N HIS A 85 -5.10 -0.31 0.02
CA HIS A 85 -5.93 -1.31 -0.63
C HIS A 85 -5.68 -1.38 -2.13
N SER A 86 -4.58 -0.87 -2.69
CA SER A 86 -4.48 -0.76 -4.16
C SER A 86 -4.55 -2.13 -4.84
N LEU A 87 -3.94 -3.15 -4.25
CA LEU A 87 -4.02 -4.53 -4.75
C LEU A 87 -5.38 -5.16 -4.47
N THR A 88 -6.00 -4.92 -3.32
CA THR A 88 -7.32 -5.47 -2.98
C THR A 88 -8.47 -4.75 -3.69
N GLU A 89 -8.37 -3.45 -3.91
CA GLU A 89 -9.23 -2.59 -4.72
C GLU A 89 -9.07 -2.93 -6.20
N ALA A 90 -7.84 -3.08 -6.70
CA ALA A 90 -7.60 -3.51 -8.07
C ALA A 90 -8.11 -4.94 -8.31
N ALA A 91 -7.92 -5.85 -7.36
CA ALA A 91 -8.47 -7.19 -7.42
C ALA A 91 -10.01 -7.19 -7.32
N ALA A 92 -10.60 -6.37 -6.43
CA ALA A 92 -12.05 -6.21 -6.34
C ALA A 92 -12.65 -5.60 -7.62
N GLU A 93 -11.97 -4.62 -8.22
CA GLU A 93 -12.36 -4.02 -9.49
C GLU A 93 -12.23 -5.01 -10.65
N SER A 94 -11.15 -5.79 -10.67
CA SER A 94 -10.95 -6.87 -11.63
C SER A 94 -12.04 -7.94 -11.50
N ALA A 95 -12.43 -8.30 -10.27
CA ALA A 95 -13.52 -9.24 -10.00
C ALA A 95 -14.87 -8.69 -10.48
N ARG A 96 -15.18 -7.42 -10.20
CA ARG A 96 -16.39 -6.75 -10.72
C ARG A 96 -16.41 -6.73 -12.24
N THR A 97 -15.28 -6.43 -12.88
CA THR A 97 -15.13 -6.39 -14.33
C THR A 97 -15.31 -7.78 -14.94
N ALA A 98 -14.72 -8.81 -14.35
CA ALA A 98 -14.88 -10.20 -14.77
C ALA A 98 -16.35 -10.64 -14.66
N GLN A 99 -17.02 -10.34 -13.54
CA GLN A 99 -18.42 -10.66 -13.33
C GLN A 99 -19.33 -9.99 -14.37
N ARG A 100 -19.14 -8.68 -14.61
CA ARG A 100 -19.89 -7.94 -15.63
C ARG A 100 -19.65 -8.51 -17.04
N THR A 101 -18.42 -8.90 -17.35
CA THR A 101 -18.09 -9.54 -18.63
C THR A 101 -18.78 -10.91 -18.75
N ASN A 102 -18.80 -11.69 -17.68
CA ASN A 102 -19.49 -12.99 -17.65
C ASN A 102 -21.00 -12.85 -17.91
N GLU A 103 -21.65 -11.83 -17.33
CA GLU A 103 -23.06 -11.53 -17.60
C GLU A 103 -23.32 -11.16 -19.08
N ILE A 104 -22.42 -10.39 -19.69
CA ILE A 104 -22.52 -10.02 -21.11
C ILE A 104 -22.39 -11.26 -22.00
N VAL A 105 -21.40 -12.12 -21.71
CA VAL A 105 -21.17 -13.39 -22.42
C VAL A 105 -22.38 -14.32 -22.27
N ALA A 106 -22.93 -14.45 -21.06
CA ALA A 106 -24.13 -15.24 -20.82
C ALA A 106 -25.35 -14.74 -21.63
N ARG A 107 -25.56 -13.42 -21.68
CA ARG A 107 -26.63 -12.82 -22.51
C ARG A 107 -26.40 -13.04 -24.00
N LEU A 108 -25.14 -13.02 -24.46
CA LEU A 108 -24.79 -13.32 -25.86
C LEU A 108 -25.10 -14.79 -26.21
N GLY A 109 -24.80 -15.73 -25.30
CA GLY A 109 -25.12 -17.14 -25.45
C GLY A 109 -26.64 -17.40 -25.52
N GLN A 110 -27.42 -16.73 -24.67
CA GLN A 110 -28.87 -16.79 -24.73
C GLN A 110 -29.40 -16.23 -26.05
N SER A 111 -28.95 -15.03 -26.45
CA SER A 111 -29.36 -14.40 -27.72
C SER A 111 -29.03 -15.28 -28.92
N SER A 112 -27.86 -15.92 -28.93
CA SER A 112 -27.46 -16.84 -30.00
C SER A 112 -28.36 -18.09 -30.07
N THR A 113 -28.85 -18.57 -28.92
CA THR A 113 -29.81 -19.69 -28.84
C THR A 113 -31.19 -19.31 -29.39
N GLU A 114 -31.65 -18.09 -29.09
CA GLU A 114 -32.89 -17.55 -29.64
C GLU A 114 -32.79 -17.41 -31.17
N ILE A 115 -31.68 -16.86 -31.68
CA ILE A 115 -31.43 -16.75 -33.13
C ILE A 115 -31.38 -18.14 -33.77
N SER A 116 -30.71 -19.13 -33.16
CA SER A 116 -30.69 -20.51 -33.65
C SER A 116 -32.10 -21.09 -33.81
N SER A 117 -32.99 -20.79 -32.87
CA SER A 117 -34.40 -21.24 -32.92
C SER A 117 -35.17 -20.57 -34.07
N VAL A 118 -34.94 -19.28 -34.31
CA VAL A 118 -35.52 -18.54 -35.44
C VAL A 118 -35.01 -19.09 -36.77
N VAL A 119 -33.70 -19.36 -36.88
CA VAL A 119 -33.11 -19.90 -38.11
C VAL A 119 -33.65 -21.28 -38.43
N LYS A 120 -33.83 -22.15 -37.42
CA LYS A 120 -34.50 -23.46 -37.59
C LYS A 120 -35.93 -23.31 -38.11
N LEU A 121 -36.68 -22.33 -37.62
CA LEU A 121 -38.03 -22.03 -38.12
C LEU A 121 -37.98 -21.58 -39.59
N ILE A 122 -37.06 -20.70 -39.96
CA ILE A 122 -36.92 -20.24 -41.36
C ILE A 122 -36.54 -21.41 -42.28
N THR A 123 -35.64 -22.29 -41.86
CA THR A 123 -35.30 -23.51 -42.62
C THR A 123 -36.55 -24.38 -42.83
N SER A 124 -37.36 -24.58 -41.79
CA SER A 124 -38.63 -25.33 -41.92
C SER A 124 -39.62 -24.66 -42.89
N ILE A 125 -39.71 -23.33 -42.88
CA ILE A 125 -40.54 -22.57 -43.83
C ILE A 125 -40.02 -22.71 -45.25
N ALA A 126 -38.70 -22.66 -45.47
CA ALA A 126 -38.08 -22.84 -46.77
C ALA A 126 -38.34 -24.25 -47.32
N GLU A 127 -38.22 -25.28 -46.48
CA GLU A 127 -38.54 -26.67 -46.85
C GLU A 127 -40.02 -26.84 -47.23
N GLN A 128 -40.95 -26.27 -46.45
CA GLN A 128 -42.37 -26.28 -46.78
C GLN A 128 -42.68 -25.54 -48.08
N THR A 129 -42.04 -24.38 -48.29
CA THR A 129 -42.20 -23.57 -49.51
C THR A 129 -41.69 -24.32 -50.73
N ASN A 130 -40.57 -25.04 -50.61
CA ASN A 130 -40.04 -25.90 -51.66
C ASN A 130 -41.01 -27.06 -52.00
N LEU A 131 -41.63 -27.68 -51.00
CA LEU A 131 -42.66 -28.71 -51.22
C LEU A 131 -43.94 -28.15 -51.88
N LEU A 132 -44.39 -26.97 -51.47
CA LEU A 132 -45.52 -26.26 -52.08
C LEU A 132 -45.24 -25.91 -53.55
N ALA A 133 -44.05 -25.37 -53.83
CA ALA A 133 -43.60 -25.04 -55.18
C ALA A 133 -43.49 -26.28 -56.08
N LEU A 134 -43.02 -27.41 -55.52
CA LEU A 134 -42.98 -28.68 -56.22
C LEU A 134 -44.39 -29.17 -56.59
N ASN A 135 -45.34 -29.13 -55.66
CA ASN A 135 -46.73 -29.49 -55.92
C ASN A 135 -47.36 -28.58 -56.99
N ALA A 136 -47.08 -27.27 -56.95
CA ALA A 136 -47.53 -26.32 -57.97
C ALA A 136 -46.91 -26.61 -59.35
N THR A 137 -45.64 -27.03 -59.39
CA THR A 137 -44.96 -27.43 -60.63
C THR A 137 -45.62 -28.68 -61.24
N ILE A 138 -45.99 -29.65 -60.40
CA ILE A 138 -46.70 -30.87 -60.82
C ILE A 138 -48.08 -30.52 -61.39
N GLU A 139 -48.84 -29.67 -60.72
CA GLU A 139 -50.19 -29.30 -61.17
C GLU A 139 -50.14 -28.42 -62.45
N ALA A 140 -49.13 -27.55 -62.57
CA ALA A 140 -48.89 -26.78 -63.79
C ALA A 140 -48.54 -27.68 -64.98
N ALA A 141 -47.74 -28.73 -64.78
CA ALA A 141 -47.47 -29.73 -65.81
C ALA A 141 -48.74 -30.49 -66.23
N ARG A 142 -49.65 -30.73 -65.27
CA ARG A 142 -50.93 -31.39 -65.50
C ARG A 142 -51.91 -30.56 -66.35
N ALA A 143 -51.84 -29.24 -66.24
CA ALA A 143 -52.63 -28.29 -67.04
C ALA A 143 -52.13 -28.12 -68.49
N GLY A 144 -51.00 -28.74 -68.88
CA GLY A 144 -50.48 -28.71 -70.24
C GLY A 144 -50.06 -27.30 -70.71
N GLU A 145 -50.41 -26.91 -71.94
CA GLU A 145 -50.05 -25.62 -72.52
C GLU A 145 -50.58 -24.42 -71.71
N SER A 146 -51.76 -24.55 -71.10
CA SER A 146 -52.38 -23.50 -70.27
C SER A 146 -51.64 -23.24 -68.96
N GLY A 147 -50.80 -24.19 -68.52
CA GLY A 147 -50.05 -24.12 -67.26
C GLY A 147 -48.62 -23.57 -67.38
N LYS A 148 -48.12 -23.27 -68.58
CA LYS A 148 -46.71 -22.88 -68.80
C LYS A 148 -46.26 -21.67 -67.96
N GLY A 149 -47.07 -20.63 -67.86
CA GLY A 149 -46.75 -19.46 -67.03
C GLY A 149 -46.68 -19.77 -65.54
N PHE A 150 -47.58 -20.65 -65.05
CA PHE A 150 -47.56 -21.13 -63.66
C PHE A 150 -46.36 -22.05 -63.38
N ALA A 151 -45.93 -22.85 -64.35
CA ALA A 151 -44.77 -23.74 -64.21
C ALA A 151 -43.46 -22.95 -64.03
N VAL A 152 -43.29 -21.83 -64.74
CA VAL A 152 -42.12 -20.94 -64.60
C VAL A 152 -42.12 -20.31 -63.21
N ALA A 153 -43.25 -19.72 -62.77
CA ALA A 153 -43.36 -19.13 -61.45
C ALA A 153 -43.13 -20.14 -60.32
N ALA A 154 -43.65 -21.37 -60.45
CA ALA A 154 -43.43 -22.43 -59.46
C ALA A 154 -41.95 -22.86 -59.39
N THR A 155 -41.25 -22.90 -60.52
CA THR A 155 -39.81 -23.20 -60.56
C THR A 155 -38.99 -22.10 -59.88
N GLU A 156 -39.32 -20.84 -60.12
CA GLU A 156 -38.61 -19.71 -59.52
C GLU A 156 -38.81 -19.62 -57.99
N VAL A 157 -40.02 -19.93 -57.51
CA VAL A 157 -40.30 -20.07 -56.06
C VAL A 157 -39.53 -21.24 -55.45
N LYS A 158 -39.41 -22.36 -56.18
CA LYS A 158 -38.63 -23.53 -55.75
C LYS A 158 -37.15 -23.19 -55.60
N ASP A 159 -36.57 -22.52 -56.59
CA ASP A 159 -35.15 -22.14 -56.58
C ASP A 159 -34.87 -21.14 -55.45
N LEU A 160 -35.76 -20.15 -55.24
CA LEU A 160 -35.66 -19.21 -54.12
C LEU A 160 -35.75 -19.91 -52.75
N ALA A 161 -36.61 -20.92 -52.62
CA ALA A 161 -36.70 -21.72 -51.39
C ALA A 161 -35.42 -22.52 -51.12
N GLN A 162 -34.79 -23.08 -52.16
CA GLN A 162 -33.50 -23.77 -52.03
C GLN A 162 -32.36 -22.82 -51.66
N GLU A 163 -32.31 -21.64 -52.27
CA GLU A 163 -31.32 -20.60 -51.93
C GLU A 163 -31.51 -20.12 -50.48
N THR A 164 -32.76 -19.94 -50.04
CA THR A 164 -33.10 -19.61 -48.65
C THR A 164 -32.60 -20.68 -47.68
N ALA A 165 -32.86 -21.97 -47.96
CA ALA A 165 -32.40 -23.07 -47.12
C ALA A 165 -30.86 -23.15 -47.02
N LYS A 166 -30.16 -22.87 -48.13
CA LYS A 166 -28.69 -22.80 -48.14
C LYS A 166 -28.17 -21.62 -47.31
N ALA A 167 -28.81 -20.47 -47.41
CA ALA A 167 -28.45 -19.29 -46.64
C ALA A 167 -28.69 -19.50 -45.13
N THR A 168 -29.80 -20.12 -44.74
CA THR A 168 -30.09 -20.42 -43.32
C THR A 168 -29.13 -21.46 -42.75
N ASP A 169 -28.67 -22.42 -43.55
CA ASP A 169 -27.63 -23.37 -43.14
C ASP A 169 -26.28 -22.68 -42.88
N ASP A 170 -25.84 -21.75 -43.75
CA ASP A 170 -24.62 -20.96 -43.50
C ASP A 170 -24.74 -20.11 -42.23
N ILE A 171 -25.90 -19.45 -42.03
CA ILE A 171 -26.19 -18.70 -40.81
C ILE A 171 -26.14 -19.62 -39.58
N SER A 172 -26.71 -20.83 -39.67
CA SER A 172 -26.68 -21.81 -38.58
C SER A 172 -25.26 -22.18 -38.17
N ARG A 173 -24.37 -22.40 -39.14
CA ARG A 173 -22.94 -22.70 -38.88
C ARG A 173 -22.24 -21.53 -38.19
N ARG A 174 -22.53 -20.29 -38.62
CA ARG A 174 -21.96 -19.08 -37.99
C ARG A 174 -22.45 -18.90 -36.55
N ILE A 175 -23.72 -19.15 -36.28
CA ILE A 175 -24.28 -19.09 -34.92
C ILE A 175 -23.62 -20.15 -34.02
N ALA A 176 -23.43 -21.36 -34.53
CA ALA A 176 -22.74 -22.42 -33.77
C ALA A 176 -21.28 -22.04 -33.42
N ALA A 177 -20.57 -21.38 -34.34
CA ALA A 177 -19.24 -20.84 -34.07
C ALA A 177 -19.28 -19.75 -32.98
N ILE A 178 -20.22 -18.80 -33.08
CA ILE A 178 -20.41 -17.75 -32.06
C ILE A 178 -20.70 -18.36 -30.68
N GLN A 179 -21.57 -19.37 -30.61
CA GLN A 179 -21.86 -20.09 -29.35
C GLN A 179 -20.59 -20.72 -28.77
N SER A 180 -19.81 -21.42 -29.59
CA SER A 180 -18.56 -22.03 -29.14
C SER A 180 -17.54 -21.00 -28.65
N GLU A 181 -17.38 -19.87 -29.34
CA GLU A 181 -16.50 -18.78 -28.91
C GLU A 181 -17.00 -18.13 -27.61
N THR A 182 -18.32 -17.98 -27.45
CA THR A 182 -18.95 -17.45 -26.24
C THR A 182 -18.69 -18.37 -25.04
N ASP A 183 -18.82 -19.69 -25.22
CA ASP A 183 -18.51 -20.69 -24.18
C ASP A 183 -17.04 -20.65 -23.76
N GLN A 184 -16.13 -20.56 -24.74
CA GLN A 184 -14.68 -20.41 -24.49
C GLN A 184 -14.36 -19.12 -23.75
N ALA A 185 -14.98 -18.00 -24.13
CA ALA A 185 -14.83 -16.72 -23.44
C ALA A 185 -15.34 -16.81 -21.99
N GLY A 186 -16.48 -17.48 -21.76
CA GLY A 186 -17.02 -17.72 -20.42
C GLY A 186 -16.06 -18.53 -19.53
N ALA A 187 -15.47 -19.60 -20.08
CA ALA A 187 -14.48 -20.40 -19.37
C ALA A 187 -13.23 -19.58 -18.98
N ALA A 188 -12.69 -18.78 -19.92
CA ALA A 188 -11.54 -17.92 -19.67
C ALA A 188 -11.83 -16.85 -18.59
N ILE A 189 -13.03 -16.27 -18.58
CA ILE A 189 -13.45 -15.33 -17.53
C ILE A 189 -13.57 -16.03 -16.16
N GLY A 190 -14.03 -17.28 -16.14
CA GLY A 190 -14.03 -18.12 -14.94
C GLY A 190 -12.63 -18.32 -14.37
N GLU A 191 -11.64 -18.61 -15.22
CA GLU A 191 -10.24 -18.72 -14.80
C GLU A 191 -9.69 -17.40 -14.25
N ILE A 192 -9.96 -16.27 -14.92
CA ILE A 192 -9.57 -14.92 -14.43
C ILE A 192 -10.16 -14.65 -13.04
N THR A 193 -11.43 -15.02 -12.84
CA THR A 193 -12.11 -14.87 -11.54
C THR A 193 -11.42 -15.70 -10.46
N SER A 194 -11.06 -16.96 -10.75
CA SER A 194 -10.32 -17.83 -9.83
C SER A 194 -8.94 -17.27 -9.49
N VAL A 195 -8.18 -16.79 -10.48
CA VAL A 195 -6.87 -16.16 -10.26
C VAL A 195 -7.00 -14.91 -9.39
N THR A 196 -8.03 -14.09 -9.62
CA THR A 196 -8.29 -12.88 -8.83
C THR A 196 -8.60 -13.22 -7.37
N HIS A 197 -9.36 -14.28 -7.10
CA HIS A 197 -9.58 -14.76 -5.73
C HIS A 197 -8.29 -15.19 -5.05
N ARG A 198 -7.44 -15.97 -5.74
CA ARG A 198 -6.14 -16.37 -5.20
C ARG A 198 -5.24 -15.18 -4.89
N ILE A 199 -5.26 -14.14 -5.71
CA ILE A 199 -4.54 -12.88 -5.46
C ILE A 199 -5.03 -12.23 -4.16
N ASN A 200 -6.34 -12.19 -3.91
CA ASN A 200 -6.89 -11.67 -2.66
C ASN A 200 -6.42 -12.47 -1.44
N ASP A 201 -6.42 -13.81 -1.53
CA ASP A 201 -5.97 -14.69 -0.44
C ASP A 201 -4.47 -14.48 -0.14
N TYR A 202 -3.64 -14.39 -1.18
CA TYR A 202 -2.20 -14.09 -1.02
C TYR A 202 -1.98 -12.70 -0.43
N THR A 203 -2.74 -11.70 -0.86
CA THR A 203 -2.62 -10.33 -0.34
C THR A 203 -2.98 -10.27 1.15
N SER A 204 -4.03 -11.00 1.57
CA SER A 204 -4.39 -11.14 2.99
C SER A 204 -3.26 -11.79 3.81
N THR A 205 -2.68 -12.88 3.28
CA THR A 205 -1.55 -13.58 3.93
C THR A 205 -0.32 -12.68 4.05
N ILE A 206 0.00 -11.94 2.98
CA ILE A 206 1.12 -10.99 2.97
C ILE A 206 0.87 -9.87 3.98
N ALA A 207 -0.35 -9.35 4.08
CA ALA A 207 -0.69 -8.32 5.06
C ALA A 207 -0.44 -8.80 6.50
N ALA A 208 -0.90 -10.02 6.84
CA ALA A 208 -0.65 -10.61 8.15
C ALA A 208 0.86 -10.80 8.42
N ALA A 209 1.62 -11.29 7.44
CA ALA A 209 3.07 -11.46 7.58
C ALA A 209 3.81 -10.13 7.79
N VAL A 210 3.37 -9.06 7.10
CA VAL A 210 3.97 -7.72 7.27
C VAL A 210 3.61 -7.10 8.62
N GLU A 211 2.40 -7.35 9.14
CA GLU A 211 2.03 -6.95 10.51
C GLU A 211 2.94 -7.63 11.54
N GLU A 212 3.18 -8.94 11.40
CA GLU A 212 4.11 -9.68 12.26
C GLU A 212 5.54 -9.14 12.17
N GLN A 213 6.06 -8.91 10.96
CA GLN A 213 7.38 -8.29 10.77
C GLN A 213 7.49 -6.90 11.41
N THR A 214 6.42 -6.11 11.37
CA THR A 214 6.39 -4.77 11.98
C THR A 214 6.46 -4.87 13.51
N ALA A 215 5.73 -5.84 14.08
CA ALA A 215 5.80 -6.12 15.51
C ALA A 215 7.21 -6.56 15.93
N THR A 216 7.81 -7.52 15.21
CA THR A 216 9.18 -7.99 15.46
C THR A 216 10.20 -6.85 15.35
N THR A 217 10.08 -5.99 14.33
CA THR A 217 10.99 -4.85 14.14
C THR A 217 10.88 -3.85 15.28
N THR A 218 9.68 -3.65 15.82
CA THR A 218 9.44 -2.79 16.99
C THR A 218 10.08 -3.37 18.25
N GLU A 219 9.95 -4.67 18.47
CA GLU A 219 10.61 -5.36 19.59
C GLU A 219 12.14 -5.34 19.47
N MET A 220 12.68 -5.59 18.27
CA MET A 220 14.11 -5.47 18.01
C MET A 220 14.62 -4.06 18.33
N SER A 221 13.88 -3.03 17.92
CA SER A 221 14.23 -1.63 18.21
C SER A 221 14.26 -1.35 19.72
N ARG A 222 13.33 -1.90 20.50
CA ARG A 222 13.35 -1.81 21.97
C ARG A 222 14.56 -2.52 22.54
N ASN A 223 14.80 -3.76 22.15
CA ASN A 223 15.92 -4.57 22.64
C ASN A 223 17.27 -3.90 22.36
N VAL A 224 17.44 -3.28 21.18
CA VAL A 224 18.66 -2.53 20.85
C VAL A 224 18.83 -1.31 21.76
N ASN A 225 17.76 -0.60 22.08
CA ASN A 225 17.80 0.55 22.98
C ASN A 225 18.13 0.14 24.44
N ASP A 226 17.57 -0.97 24.89
CA ASP A 226 17.85 -1.53 26.22
C ASP A 226 19.31 -1.99 26.33
N ALA A 227 19.82 -2.67 25.29
CA ALA A 227 21.22 -3.06 25.20
C ALA A 227 22.17 -1.85 25.20
N ALA A 228 21.82 -0.77 24.48
CA ALA A 228 22.60 0.47 24.49
C ALA A 228 22.63 1.13 25.88
N THR A 229 21.51 1.12 26.59
CA THR A 229 21.42 1.61 27.97
C THR A 229 22.28 0.78 28.91
N SER A 230 22.18 -0.55 28.83
CA SER A 230 23.01 -1.47 29.62
C SER A 230 24.51 -1.30 29.34
N ALA A 231 24.89 -1.06 28.08
CA ALA A 231 26.28 -0.79 27.72
C ALA A 231 26.80 0.51 28.35
N ALA A 232 25.94 1.55 28.43
CA ALA A 232 26.28 2.79 29.12
C ALA A 232 26.45 2.60 30.63
N ASP A 233 25.59 1.80 31.27
CA ASP A 233 25.68 1.48 32.70
C ASP A 233 26.96 0.68 33.02
N ILE A 234 27.32 -0.27 32.15
CA ILE A 234 28.58 -1.03 32.25
C ILE A 234 29.76 -0.08 32.15
N ALA A 235 29.78 0.85 31.18
CA ALA A 235 30.85 1.81 31.01
C ALA A 235 31.02 2.70 32.27
N ALA A 236 29.92 3.18 32.85
CA ALA A 236 29.93 3.94 34.09
C ALA A 236 30.49 3.13 35.27
N THR A 237 30.07 1.86 35.39
CA THR A 237 30.55 0.94 36.43
C THR A 237 32.06 0.70 36.30
N ILE A 238 32.56 0.48 35.09
CA ILE A 238 33.99 0.30 34.82
C ILE A 238 34.79 1.56 35.14
N SER A 239 34.25 2.75 34.85
CA SER A 239 34.87 4.01 35.28
C SER A 239 34.99 4.10 36.80
N GLY A 240 33.97 3.67 37.54
CA GLY A 240 34.01 3.61 39.01
C GLY A 240 35.06 2.60 39.53
N VAL A 241 35.15 1.42 38.90
CA VAL A 241 36.18 0.41 39.23
C VAL A 241 37.59 0.96 39.00
N ALA A 242 37.82 1.65 37.88
CA ALA A 242 39.10 2.27 37.58
C ALA A 242 39.50 3.30 38.66
N GLN A 243 38.55 4.14 39.10
CA GLN A 243 38.79 5.12 40.15
C GLN A 243 39.08 4.47 41.52
N ALA A 244 38.39 3.38 41.86
CA ALA A 244 38.65 2.62 43.07
C ALA A 244 40.04 1.94 43.04
N ALA A 245 40.45 1.42 41.89
CA ALA A 245 41.78 0.84 41.69
C ALA A 245 42.89 1.90 41.86
N ASP A 246 42.70 3.10 41.32
CA ASP A 246 43.65 4.22 41.45
C ASP A 246 43.80 4.69 42.91
N SER A 247 42.67 4.81 43.63
CA SER A 247 42.66 5.11 45.07
C SER A 247 43.41 4.04 45.87
N THR A 248 43.23 2.77 45.50
CA THR A 248 43.91 1.63 46.12
C THR A 248 45.42 1.68 45.88
N ALA A 249 45.85 1.96 44.65
CA ALA A 249 47.26 2.10 44.30
C ALA A 249 47.94 3.26 45.04
N THR A 250 47.24 4.39 45.18
CA THR A 250 47.69 5.53 45.98
C THR A 250 47.84 5.14 47.46
N GLY A 251 46.83 4.47 48.02
CA GLY A 251 46.88 3.95 49.40
C GLY A 251 48.04 2.99 49.64
N ALA A 252 48.28 2.05 48.73
CA ALA A 252 49.41 1.13 48.82
C ALA A 252 50.77 1.86 48.80
N THR A 253 50.91 2.89 47.97
CA THR A 253 52.11 3.73 47.91
C THR A 253 52.34 4.49 49.22
N GLN A 254 51.26 5.02 49.82
CA GLN A 254 51.33 5.67 51.13
C GLN A 254 51.72 4.68 52.23
N THR A 255 51.13 3.48 52.25
CA THR A 255 51.49 2.42 53.20
C THR A 255 52.96 2.02 53.05
N GLN A 256 53.46 1.91 51.83
CA GLN A 256 54.88 1.60 51.56
C GLN A 256 55.81 2.69 52.10
N THR A 257 55.45 3.96 51.92
CA THR A 257 56.22 5.11 52.45
C THR A 257 56.26 5.08 53.98
N THR A 258 55.10 4.89 54.63
CA THR A 258 55.03 4.79 56.10
C THR A 258 55.82 3.60 56.63
N ALA A 259 55.82 2.45 55.94
CA ALA A 259 56.62 1.29 56.33
C ALA A 259 58.13 1.56 56.23
N GLN A 260 58.58 2.31 55.22
CA GLN A 260 59.97 2.76 55.08
C GLN A 260 60.37 3.71 56.22
N ASP A 261 59.52 4.67 56.57
CA ASP A 261 59.76 5.58 57.70
C ASP A 261 59.82 4.83 59.03
N LEU A 262 58.93 3.86 59.25
CA LEU A 262 58.96 3.02 60.44
C LEU A 262 60.23 2.19 60.53
N ALA A 263 60.69 1.61 59.42
CA ALA A 263 61.94 0.87 59.35
C ALA A 263 63.15 1.77 59.68
N ARG A 264 63.16 3.01 59.17
CA ARG A 264 64.19 4.00 59.48
C ARG A 264 64.20 4.37 60.96
N MET A 265 63.05 4.69 61.55
CA MET A 265 62.93 5.00 62.99
C MET A 265 63.40 3.82 63.86
N ALA A 266 63.07 2.58 63.48
CA ALA A 266 63.54 1.39 64.19
C ALA A 266 65.07 1.25 64.15
N ALA A 267 65.70 1.56 63.02
CA ALA A 267 67.17 1.55 62.88
C ALA A 267 67.84 2.67 63.70
N GLU A 268 67.27 3.87 63.73
CA GLU A 268 67.73 5.00 64.56
C GLU A 268 67.65 4.65 66.06
N LEU A 269 66.55 4.03 66.49
CA LEU A 269 66.38 3.52 67.86
C LEU A 269 67.43 2.45 68.22
N GLN A 270 67.66 1.47 67.34
CA GLN A 270 68.71 0.45 67.56
C GLN A 270 70.10 1.09 67.73
N THR A 271 70.43 2.06 66.88
CA THR A 271 71.70 2.78 66.95
C THR A 271 71.83 3.55 68.26
N THR A 272 70.76 4.24 68.67
CA THR A 272 70.70 4.98 69.93
C THR A 272 70.92 4.06 71.13
N VAL A 273 70.20 2.94 71.20
CA VAL A 273 70.35 1.94 72.27
C VAL A 273 71.76 1.35 72.31
N ALA A 274 72.35 1.05 71.16
CA ALA A 274 73.73 0.54 71.09
C ALA A 274 74.76 1.54 71.65
N THR A 275 74.49 2.84 71.52
CA THR A 275 75.36 3.91 72.05
C THR A 275 75.36 3.92 73.59
N TYR A 276 74.25 3.53 74.22
CA TYR A 276 74.10 3.44 75.68
C TYR A 276 74.49 2.07 76.26
N GLN A 277 74.90 1.11 75.44
CA GLN A 277 75.40 -0.21 75.87
C GLN A 277 76.93 -0.27 76.07
N VAL A 278 77.60 0.88 76.10
CA VAL A 278 79.02 1.04 76.49
C VAL A 278 79.11 1.41 77.97
#